data_AF-A0AA37WEQ4-F1
#
_entry.id   AF-A0AA37WEQ4-F1
#
_cell.length_a   1.000
_cell.length_b   1.000
_cell.length_c   1.000
_cell.angle_alpha   90.00
_cell.angle_beta   90.00
_cell.angle_gamma   90.00
#
_symmetry.space_group_name_H-M   'P 1'
#
loop_
_entity.id
_entity.type
_entity.pdbx_description
1 polymer ?
#
loop_
_entity_poly.entity_id
_entity_poly.type
_entity_poly.pdbx_seq_one_letter_code
_entity_poly.pdbx_strand_id
1 'polypeptide(L)'
;MKSNPAFRNLQKLSENASIKRNAGPSGIITIPVVVHVIYNHSGENLSDAQIQSQIDVLNEDFRRLNADADNLWGQAADAEIEFCLASRDPYGDATCGITRTQTDSIKFYSKFTMKSSATGGIDPWPYQDYLNIWVCDISGLLGFARFPEYSDPELYDGVVTDYLSFGRIGNLKEDFNLGRTTTHEVGHWLNLRHIWGDGDCFYDDFVSDTPVSDDHNYGCNPGHISCGSVDMVQNYMDYSDDVCMNLFTIGQKNRMRALFEPGGFRTSLLTSKGCGEPLECNKLFLTINFDDYPADISWVLRNAETSETVMNSVYYPNTLANTSLHVSTCVPDGTYSFSIDDSYGDGLCCNEGTGSYTLTSTYEDLIISNGQLGSGETTEILVNNSNYRFIGPGSNWYDPANWNKLDPPSDCYEGLIIIEKYCERSPFELKSTNSIIVRQGAELRITE
;
A
#
# COMPACT_ATOMS: atom_id res chain seq x y z
N MET A 1 -5.30 18.03 21.78
CA MET A 1 -4.21 17.06 21.50
C MET A 1 -3.72 16.32 22.75
N LYS A 2 -3.14 16.98 23.76
CA LYS A 2 -2.63 16.34 24.99
C LYS A 2 -3.67 15.57 25.83
N SER A 3 -4.96 15.69 25.54
CA SER A 3 -6.05 14.91 26.14
C SER A 3 -6.43 13.64 25.36
N ASN A 4 -5.97 13.48 24.12
CA ASN A 4 -6.27 12.30 23.29
C ASN A 4 -5.52 11.07 23.85
N PRO A 5 -6.21 9.98 24.23
CA PRO A 5 -5.58 8.76 24.74
C PRO A 5 -4.59 8.11 23.77
N ALA A 6 -4.89 8.09 22.47
CA ALA A 6 -4.00 7.53 21.45
C ALA A 6 -2.70 8.32 21.37
N PHE A 7 -2.80 9.66 21.34
CA PHE A 7 -1.64 10.55 21.40
C PHE A 7 -0.79 10.32 22.67
N ARG A 8 -1.42 10.20 23.85
CA ARG A 8 -0.70 9.92 25.10
C ARG A 8 0.02 8.58 25.07
N ASN A 9 -0.59 7.56 24.45
CA ASN A 9 0.04 6.26 24.31
C ASN A 9 1.29 6.34 23.41
N LEU A 10 1.17 7.02 22.27
CA LEU A 10 2.29 7.26 21.36
C LEU A 10 3.43 8.05 22.02
N GLN A 11 3.11 9.05 22.84
CA GLN A 11 4.12 9.79 23.60
C GLN A 11 4.84 8.89 24.60
N LYS A 12 4.13 8.06 25.35
CA LYS A 12 4.76 7.09 26.26
C LYS A 12 5.66 6.09 25.55
N LEU A 13 5.24 5.59 24.38
CA LEU A 13 6.06 4.70 23.55
C LEU A 13 7.34 5.42 23.09
N SER A 14 7.20 6.67 22.64
CA SER A 14 8.32 7.49 22.17
C SER A 14 9.30 7.86 23.30
N GLU A 15 8.79 8.24 24.48
CA GLU A 15 9.60 8.53 25.67
C GLU A 15 10.37 7.29 26.13
N ASN A 16 9.70 6.14 26.21
CA ASN A 16 10.34 4.86 26.52
C ASN A 16 11.42 4.49 25.50
N ALA A 17 11.17 4.80 24.23
CA ALA A 17 12.12 4.56 23.15
C ALA A 17 13.39 5.42 23.29
N SER A 18 13.22 6.71 23.56
CA SER A 18 14.32 7.65 23.79
C SER A 18 15.19 7.28 25.01
N ILE A 19 14.60 6.71 26.06
CA ILE A 19 15.35 6.26 27.25
C ILE A 19 16.23 5.03 26.94
N LYS A 20 15.77 4.13 26.05
CA LYS A 20 16.44 2.85 25.78
C LYS A 20 17.66 2.93 24.86
N ARG A 21 17.96 4.09 24.24
CA ARG A 21 19.08 4.30 23.27
C ARG A 21 19.27 3.09 22.33
N ASN A 22 18.51 3.06 21.23
CA ASN A 22 18.25 1.92 20.32
C ASN A 22 16.91 1.24 20.60
N ALA A 23 15.83 2.02 20.58
CA ALA A 23 14.49 1.46 20.60
C ALA A 23 13.92 1.36 19.18
N GLY A 24 13.13 0.32 18.97
CA GLY A 24 12.74 -0.20 17.67
C GLY A 24 13.17 -1.66 17.53
N PRO A 25 12.50 -2.43 16.66
CA PRO A 25 12.99 -3.73 16.22
C PRO A 25 14.47 -3.68 15.85
N SER A 26 15.22 -4.73 16.15
CA SER A 26 16.64 -4.79 15.77
C SER A 26 16.77 -4.88 14.24
N GLY A 27 17.59 -4.02 13.65
CA GLY A 27 17.88 -4.02 12.22
C GLY A 27 17.02 -3.02 11.41
N ILE A 28 17.10 -3.17 10.10
CA ILE A 28 16.38 -2.32 9.14
C ILE A 28 14.90 -2.72 9.11
N ILE A 29 14.01 -1.72 9.19
CA ILE A 29 12.56 -1.91 9.01
C ILE A 29 12.24 -1.67 7.54
N THR A 30 11.71 -2.68 6.84
CA THR A 30 11.27 -2.52 5.45
C THR A 30 9.77 -2.32 5.40
N ILE A 31 9.31 -1.27 4.74
CA ILE A 31 7.90 -0.89 4.61
C ILE A 31 7.45 -1.11 3.16
N PRO A 32 6.48 -2.00 2.91
CA PRO A 32 5.87 -2.12 1.59
C PRO A 32 5.04 -0.88 1.25
N VAL A 33 5.22 -0.36 0.04
CA VAL A 33 4.57 0.86 -0.45
C VAL A 33 3.70 0.52 -1.65
N VAL A 34 2.48 1.05 -1.68
CA VAL A 34 1.68 1.13 -2.89
C VAL A 34 1.49 2.60 -3.27
N VAL A 35 1.76 2.93 -4.53
CA VAL A 35 1.60 4.27 -5.09
C VAL A 35 0.37 4.30 -5.99
N HIS A 36 -0.62 5.07 -5.55
CA HIS A 36 -1.88 5.29 -6.24
C HIS A 36 -1.82 6.57 -7.06
N VAL A 37 -1.53 6.44 -8.36
CA VAL A 37 -1.59 7.57 -9.31
C VAL A 37 -3.04 7.79 -9.73
N ILE A 38 -3.63 8.90 -9.33
CA ILE A 38 -4.97 9.32 -9.77
C ILE A 38 -4.80 10.51 -10.70
N TYR A 39 -5.23 10.36 -11.95
CA TYR A 39 -4.94 11.34 -13.01
C TYR A 39 -6.18 11.74 -13.81
N ASN A 40 -6.32 13.03 -14.09
CA ASN A 40 -7.35 13.58 -14.98
C ASN A 40 -6.85 13.66 -16.43
N HIS A 41 -5.58 14.00 -16.63
CA HIS A 41 -4.93 14.11 -17.93
C HIS A 41 -3.54 13.45 -17.95
N SER A 42 -2.95 13.28 -19.14
CA SER A 42 -1.67 12.55 -19.31
C SER A 42 -0.50 13.14 -18.50
N GLY A 43 -0.46 14.45 -18.29
CA GLY A 43 0.57 15.10 -17.47
C GLY A 43 0.55 14.72 -15.97
N GLU A 44 -0.57 14.22 -15.45
CA GLU A 44 -0.69 13.74 -14.07
C GLU A 44 -0.42 12.22 -13.96
N ASN A 45 -0.43 11.51 -15.10
CA ASN A 45 -0.18 10.08 -15.16
C ASN A 45 1.34 9.80 -15.14
N LEU A 46 1.95 9.97 -13.96
CA LEU A 46 3.41 9.94 -13.77
C LEU A 46 4.04 8.66 -14.29
N SER A 47 5.22 8.74 -14.92
CA SER A 47 5.96 7.55 -15.34
C SER A 47 6.36 6.67 -14.16
N ASP A 48 6.51 5.37 -14.36
CA ASP A 48 7.07 4.46 -13.35
C ASP A 48 8.46 4.95 -12.89
N ALA A 49 9.18 5.68 -13.74
CA ALA A 49 10.54 6.15 -13.44
C ALA A 49 10.53 7.26 -12.40
N GLN A 50 9.57 8.16 -12.54
CA GLN A 50 9.34 9.22 -11.57
C GLN A 50 8.91 8.62 -10.22
N ILE A 51 8.05 7.59 -10.24
CA ILE A 51 7.61 6.90 -9.02
C ILE A 51 8.78 6.19 -8.34
N GLN A 52 9.56 5.40 -9.08
CA GLN A 52 10.75 4.73 -8.54
C GLN A 52 11.74 5.74 -7.97
N SER A 53 11.94 6.88 -8.64
CA SER A 53 12.84 7.93 -8.14
C SER A 53 12.41 8.48 -6.77
N GLN A 54 11.11 8.48 -6.44
CA GLN A 54 10.63 8.86 -5.12
C GLN A 54 10.95 7.79 -4.06
N ILE A 55 10.81 6.52 -4.42
CA ILE A 55 11.15 5.40 -3.54
C ILE A 55 12.66 5.38 -3.26
N ASP A 56 13.48 5.69 -4.25
CA ASP A 56 14.92 5.87 -4.08
C ASP A 56 15.22 7.01 -3.10
N VAL A 57 14.56 8.17 -3.24
CA VAL A 57 14.71 9.31 -2.32
C VAL A 57 14.31 8.95 -0.90
N LEU A 58 13.19 8.26 -0.70
CA LEU A 58 12.79 7.81 0.63
C LEU A 58 13.85 6.88 1.25
N ASN A 59 14.40 5.94 0.47
CA ASN A 59 15.49 5.10 0.96
C ASN A 59 16.75 5.90 1.25
N GLU A 60 17.10 6.88 0.41
CA GLU A 60 18.25 7.75 0.65
C GLU A 60 18.08 8.56 1.94
N ASP A 61 16.95 9.22 2.13
CA ASP A 61 16.71 10.13 3.25
C ASP A 61 16.55 9.38 4.59
N PHE A 62 15.78 8.29 4.59
CA PHE A 62 15.54 7.49 5.81
C PHE A 62 16.71 6.57 6.16
N ARG A 63 17.65 6.33 5.23
CA ARG A 63 18.90 5.62 5.50
C ARG A 63 20.11 6.51 5.68
N ARG A 64 19.94 7.85 5.57
CA ARG A 64 21.04 8.82 5.56
C ARG A 64 22.09 8.50 4.49
N LEU A 65 21.63 8.03 3.34
CA LEU A 65 22.43 7.79 2.13
C LEU A 65 22.27 8.92 1.09
N ASN A 66 21.47 9.94 1.41
CA ASN A 66 21.28 11.14 0.61
C ASN A 66 22.62 11.87 0.39
N ALA A 67 22.90 12.24 -0.87
CA ALA A 67 24.20 12.78 -1.27
C ALA A 67 24.52 14.17 -0.69
N ASP A 68 23.49 14.90 -0.28
CA ASP A 68 23.53 16.22 0.37
C ASP A 68 23.67 16.14 1.91
N ALA A 69 23.74 14.92 2.49
CA ALA A 69 23.98 14.74 3.91
C ALA A 69 25.33 15.34 4.34
N ASP A 70 25.30 16.15 5.39
CA ASP A 70 26.49 16.73 6.00
C ASP A 70 26.61 16.36 7.50
N ASN A 71 27.55 17.00 8.20
CA ASN A 71 27.75 16.83 9.65
C ASN A 71 27.61 18.17 10.40
N LEU A 72 26.83 19.12 9.86
CA LEU A 72 26.57 20.39 10.54
C LEU A 72 25.86 20.16 11.87
N TRP A 73 24.85 19.29 11.85
CA TRP A 73 24.09 18.86 13.02
C TRP A 73 24.58 17.49 13.49
N GLY A 74 25.35 17.46 14.59
CA GLY A 74 25.97 16.23 15.10
C GLY A 74 24.96 15.16 15.58
N GLN A 75 23.68 15.52 15.71
CA GLN A 75 22.58 14.62 16.03
C GLN A 75 21.88 13.99 14.81
N ALA A 76 22.39 14.21 13.59
CA ALA A 76 21.79 13.62 12.39
C ALA A 76 21.90 12.08 12.37
N ALA A 77 20.88 11.37 11.89
CA ALA A 77 20.79 9.91 12.04
C ALA A 77 20.30 9.15 10.80
N ASP A 78 20.82 7.93 10.61
CA ASP A 78 20.19 6.87 9.80
C ASP A 78 18.97 6.35 10.58
N ALA A 79 17.75 6.52 10.06
CA ALA A 79 16.53 6.07 10.71
C ALA A 79 16.37 4.54 10.71
N GLU A 80 17.14 3.84 9.88
CA GLU A 80 17.12 2.39 9.65
C GLU A 80 15.74 1.92 9.18
N ILE A 81 15.13 2.68 8.28
CA ILE A 81 13.86 2.38 7.61
C ILE A 81 14.11 2.38 6.10
N GLU A 82 13.65 1.33 5.42
CA GLU A 82 13.66 1.20 3.97
C GLU A 82 12.24 1.04 3.44
N PHE A 83 12.07 1.33 2.16
CA PHE A 83 10.81 1.27 1.45
C PHE A 83 11.00 0.43 0.18
N CYS A 84 10.05 -0.46 -0.08
CA CYS A 84 9.97 -1.17 -1.34
C CYS A 84 8.62 -0.86 -2.00
N LEU A 85 8.57 -0.78 -3.32
CA LEU A 85 7.28 -0.95 -4.00
C LEU A 85 6.79 -2.37 -3.73
N ALA A 86 5.53 -2.48 -3.36
CA ALA A 86 4.92 -3.77 -3.08
C ALA A 86 5.03 -4.67 -4.31
N SER A 87 5.54 -5.88 -4.10
CA SER A 87 5.61 -6.95 -5.10
C SER A 87 4.48 -7.97 -4.93
N ARG A 88 3.73 -7.86 -3.82
CA ARG A 88 2.48 -8.59 -3.56
C ARG A 88 1.35 -7.61 -3.28
N ASP A 89 0.19 -7.82 -3.89
CA ASP A 89 -1.01 -7.05 -3.61
C ASP A 89 -1.75 -7.59 -2.38
N PRO A 90 -2.85 -6.95 -1.91
CA PRO A 90 -3.60 -7.39 -0.73
C PRO A 90 -4.18 -8.80 -0.86
N TYR A 91 -4.33 -9.30 -2.09
CA TYR A 91 -4.83 -10.62 -2.40
C TYR A 91 -3.70 -11.64 -2.59
N GLY A 92 -2.43 -11.21 -2.53
CA GLY A 92 -1.23 -12.01 -2.73
C GLY A 92 -0.79 -12.19 -4.19
N ASP A 93 -1.36 -11.42 -5.14
CA ASP A 93 -0.95 -11.45 -6.56
C ASP A 93 0.34 -10.67 -6.74
N ALA A 94 1.11 -11.04 -7.77
CA ALA A 94 2.24 -10.23 -8.20
C ALA A 94 1.76 -8.84 -8.62
N THR A 95 2.44 -7.81 -8.15
CA THR A 95 2.15 -6.41 -8.51
C THR A 95 3.46 -5.64 -8.63
N CYS A 96 3.41 -4.50 -9.29
CA CYS A 96 4.51 -3.52 -9.29
C CYS A 96 4.35 -2.47 -8.19
N GLY A 97 3.32 -2.57 -7.34
CA GLY A 97 3.07 -1.63 -6.26
C GLY A 97 2.59 -0.27 -6.75
N ILE A 98 2.12 -0.20 -8.01
CA ILE A 98 1.62 1.03 -8.64
C ILE A 98 0.22 0.74 -9.16
N THR A 99 -0.75 1.58 -8.78
CA THR A 99 -2.09 1.58 -9.37
C THR A 99 -2.33 2.88 -10.11
N ARG A 100 -3.09 2.83 -11.22
CA ARG A 100 -3.38 4.01 -12.04
C ARG A 100 -4.89 4.15 -12.22
N THR A 101 -5.45 5.25 -11.76
CA THR A 101 -6.89 5.51 -11.79
C THR A 101 -7.18 6.80 -12.54
N GLN A 102 -7.81 6.68 -13.71
CA GLN A 102 -8.29 7.86 -14.42
C GLN A 102 -9.52 8.43 -13.71
N THR A 103 -9.60 9.75 -13.57
CA THR A 103 -10.72 10.43 -12.91
C THR A 103 -11.25 11.60 -13.73
N ASP A 104 -12.53 11.91 -13.59
CA ASP A 104 -13.14 13.14 -14.13
C ASP A 104 -12.90 14.36 -13.20
N SER A 105 -12.39 14.12 -11.98
CA SER A 105 -12.05 15.18 -11.04
C SER A 105 -10.81 15.93 -11.50
N ILE A 106 -10.97 17.20 -11.84
CA ILE A 106 -9.83 18.06 -12.25
C ILE A 106 -8.84 18.27 -11.10
N LYS A 107 -9.31 18.26 -9.85
CA LYS A 107 -8.49 18.39 -8.64
C LYS A 107 -9.26 17.94 -7.40
N PHE A 108 -8.53 17.59 -6.35
CA PHE A 108 -9.09 17.18 -5.06
C PHE A 108 -8.92 18.27 -3.99
N TYR A 109 -10.03 18.82 -3.51
CA TYR A 109 -10.02 19.84 -2.45
C TYR A 109 -10.16 19.27 -1.03
N SER A 110 -10.82 18.12 -0.91
CA SER A 110 -11.05 17.45 0.37
C SER A 110 -9.94 16.46 0.62
N LYS A 111 -9.41 16.38 1.85
CA LYS A 111 -8.34 15.45 2.25
C LYS A 111 -8.76 13.96 2.23
N PHE A 112 -10.01 13.67 1.84
CA PHE A 112 -10.60 12.33 1.91
C PHE A 112 -11.02 11.78 0.55
N THR A 113 -11.36 12.62 -0.42
CA THR A 113 -12.04 12.17 -1.65
C THR A 113 -11.12 11.45 -2.64
N MET A 114 -9.81 11.67 -2.59
CA MET A 114 -8.85 10.88 -3.39
C MET A 114 -8.69 9.45 -2.86
N LYS A 115 -9.00 9.22 -1.58
CA LYS A 115 -8.83 7.93 -0.91
C LYS A 115 -10.06 7.03 -1.04
N SER A 116 -11.00 7.36 -1.94
CA SER A 116 -12.15 6.51 -2.19
C SER A 116 -12.55 6.44 -3.65
N SER A 117 -12.81 5.22 -4.13
CA SER A 117 -13.33 4.95 -5.48
C SER A 117 -14.69 5.61 -5.72
N ALA A 118 -15.52 5.70 -4.67
CA ALA A 118 -16.85 6.33 -4.72
C ALA A 118 -16.82 7.82 -5.03
N THR A 119 -15.69 8.49 -4.81
CA THR A 119 -15.50 9.92 -5.05
C THR A 119 -14.51 10.21 -6.17
N GLY A 120 -14.28 9.23 -7.06
CA GLY A 120 -13.38 9.36 -8.21
C GLY A 120 -11.90 9.25 -7.87
N GLY A 121 -11.57 8.77 -6.67
CA GLY A 121 -10.21 8.39 -6.27
C GLY A 121 -10.01 6.87 -6.31
N ILE A 122 -9.26 6.33 -5.36
CA ILE A 122 -9.07 4.89 -5.18
C ILE A 122 -8.98 4.53 -3.70
N ASP A 123 -9.65 3.44 -3.32
CA ASP A 123 -9.66 2.95 -1.94
C ASP A 123 -8.27 2.43 -1.53
N PRO A 124 -7.87 2.57 -0.25
CA PRO A 124 -6.58 2.12 0.24
C PRO A 124 -6.40 0.59 0.18
N TRP A 125 -5.16 0.15 0.00
CA TRP A 125 -4.75 -1.19 0.44
C TRP A 125 -4.66 -1.26 1.97
N PRO A 126 -4.72 -2.46 2.60
CA PRO A 126 -4.73 -2.60 4.05
C PRO A 126 -3.54 -1.90 4.73
N TYR A 127 -3.82 -0.90 5.57
CA TYR A 127 -2.78 -0.09 6.23
C TYR A 127 -1.88 -0.89 7.18
N GLN A 128 -2.35 -2.07 7.60
CA GLN A 128 -1.58 -2.99 8.43
C GLN A 128 -0.39 -3.58 7.68
N ASP A 129 -0.47 -3.65 6.35
CA ASP A 129 0.49 -4.32 5.48
C ASP A 129 1.20 -3.37 4.51
N TYR A 130 0.61 -2.21 4.21
CA TYR A 130 1.12 -1.26 3.21
C TYR A 130 1.09 0.20 3.69
N LEU A 131 2.12 0.95 3.31
CA LEU A 131 2.04 2.41 3.22
C LEU A 131 1.37 2.78 1.90
N ASN A 132 0.17 3.34 1.98
CA ASN A 132 -0.52 3.91 0.84
C ASN A 132 -0.04 5.34 0.56
N ILE A 133 0.41 5.61 -0.67
CA ILE A 133 0.75 6.95 -1.15
C ILE A 133 -0.16 7.29 -2.32
N TRP A 134 -1.01 8.30 -2.18
CA TRP A 134 -1.81 8.82 -3.30
C TRP A 134 -1.12 10.00 -3.95
N VAL A 135 -1.09 10.01 -5.28
CA VAL A 135 -0.49 11.07 -6.09
C VAL A 135 -1.55 11.61 -7.05
N CYS A 136 -1.91 12.89 -6.90
CA CYS A 136 -2.94 13.57 -7.69
C CYS A 136 -2.82 15.10 -7.59
N ASP A 137 -3.58 15.87 -8.37
CA ASP A 137 -3.72 17.32 -8.15
C ASP A 137 -4.52 17.59 -6.85
N ILE A 138 -3.85 18.17 -5.85
CA ILE A 138 -4.44 18.51 -4.53
C ILE A 138 -4.63 20.01 -4.31
N SER A 139 -4.85 20.76 -5.39
CA SER A 139 -5.28 22.15 -5.37
C SER A 139 -4.33 23.10 -4.62
N GLY A 140 -3.03 22.99 -4.86
CA GLY A 140 -2.01 23.97 -4.43
C GLY A 140 -1.33 23.67 -3.09
N LEU A 141 -1.68 22.55 -2.44
CA LEU A 141 -0.85 21.96 -1.39
C LEU A 141 0.27 21.13 -2.03
N LEU A 142 1.36 20.87 -1.29
CA LEU A 142 2.43 19.95 -1.72
C LEU A 142 2.14 18.50 -1.28
N GLY A 143 1.63 18.34 -0.08
CA GLY A 143 1.26 17.04 0.48
C GLY A 143 0.47 17.16 1.78
N PHE A 144 0.02 16.01 2.28
CA PHE A 144 -0.46 15.84 3.64
C PHE A 144 -0.46 14.36 4.04
N ALA A 145 -0.26 14.07 5.33
CA ALA A 145 -0.32 12.73 5.89
C ALA A 145 -1.42 12.55 6.94
N ARG A 146 -1.80 11.29 7.18
CA ARG A 146 -2.60 10.89 8.35
C ARG A 146 -1.66 10.48 9.48
N PHE A 147 -1.80 11.16 10.62
CA PHE A 147 -1.07 10.77 11.83
C PHE A 147 -1.67 9.50 12.48
N PRO A 148 -0.85 8.70 13.20
CA PRO A 148 -1.29 7.45 13.81
C PRO A 148 -2.24 7.62 15.02
N GLU A 149 -2.44 8.82 15.58
CA GLU A 149 -3.39 9.03 16.70
C GLU A 149 -4.87 9.18 16.31
N TYR A 150 -5.19 9.15 15.01
CA TYR A 150 -6.56 9.27 14.52
C TYR A 150 -7.31 7.92 14.51
N SER A 151 -8.64 7.95 14.63
CA SER A 151 -9.48 6.78 14.97
C SER A 151 -10.05 6.00 13.78
N ASP A 152 -9.72 6.36 12.55
CA ASP A 152 -10.29 5.86 11.28
C ASP A 152 -9.22 5.43 10.25
N PRO A 153 -8.21 4.65 10.65
CA PRO A 153 -7.06 4.34 9.79
C PRO A 153 -7.41 3.50 8.58
N GLU A 154 -8.46 2.67 8.66
CA GLU A 154 -8.92 1.79 7.58
C GLU A 154 -9.26 2.54 6.29
N LEU A 155 -9.69 3.79 6.39
CA LEU A 155 -10.11 4.59 5.24
C LEU A 155 -9.05 5.60 4.81
N TYR A 156 -8.23 6.08 5.75
CA TYR A 156 -7.46 7.30 5.53
C TYR A 156 -5.99 7.24 5.94
N ASP A 157 -5.46 6.14 6.49
CA ASP A 157 -4.02 6.04 6.80
C ASP A 157 -3.17 6.15 5.52
N GLY A 158 -1.99 6.77 5.64
CA GLY A 158 -1.06 6.99 4.52
C GLY A 158 -0.87 8.47 4.16
N VAL A 159 -0.21 8.68 3.01
CA VAL A 159 0.32 9.97 2.55
C VAL A 159 -0.34 10.37 1.23
N VAL A 160 -0.60 11.66 1.05
CA VAL A 160 -1.01 12.22 -0.23
C VAL A 160 -0.01 13.28 -0.65
N THR A 161 0.38 13.30 -1.92
CA THR A 161 1.30 14.30 -2.48
C THR A 161 0.78 14.84 -3.80
N ASP A 162 1.06 16.11 -4.06
CA ASP A 162 0.81 16.70 -5.38
C ASP A 162 1.73 16.07 -6.43
N TYR A 163 1.18 15.79 -7.61
CA TYR A 163 1.91 15.14 -8.69
C TYR A 163 3.12 15.95 -9.19
N LEU A 164 3.11 17.28 -9.02
CA LEU A 164 4.26 18.15 -9.37
C LEU A 164 5.35 18.15 -8.29
N SER A 165 5.14 17.49 -7.15
CA SER A 165 6.11 17.42 -6.03
C SER A 165 6.45 15.98 -5.64
N PHE A 166 6.24 15.02 -6.57
CA PHE A 166 6.46 13.60 -6.33
C PHE A 166 7.56 13.04 -7.24
N GLY A 167 8.64 12.54 -6.63
CA GLY A 167 9.85 12.08 -7.30
C GLY A 167 10.91 13.17 -7.44
N ARG A 168 12.01 12.83 -8.12
CA ARG A 168 13.14 13.75 -8.41
C ARG A 168 13.46 13.88 -9.90
N ILE A 169 12.59 13.34 -10.76
CA ILE A 169 12.67 13.44 -12.22
C ILE A 169 11.29 13.76 -12.78
N GLY A 170 11.22 14.21 -14.04
CA GLY A 170 9.97 14.57 -14.69
C GLY A 170 9.68 16.07 -14.63
N ASN A 171 8.41 16.44 -14.81
CA ASN A 171 7.97 17.83 -14.75
C ASN A 171 7.54 18.18 -13.32
N LEU A 172 8.48 18.67 -12.53
CA LEU A 172 8.29 18.99 -11.12
C LEU A 172 8.29 20.49 -10.87
N LYS A 173 7.62 20.91 -9.79
CA LYS A 173 7.62 22.27 -9.30
C LYS A 173 9.03 22.65 -8.83
N GLU A 174 9.51 23.82 -9.26
CA GLU A 174 10.78 24.37 -8.77
C GLU A 174 10.77 24.46 -7.23
N ASP A 175 11.95 24.31 -6.62
CA ASP A 175 12.17 24.25 -5.17
C ASP A 175 11.62 23.01 -4.44
N PHE A 176 10.75 22.22 -5.07
CA PHE A 176 10.14 20.99 -4.52
C PHE A 176 10.32 19.78 -5.45
N ASN A 177 11.50 19.66 -6.05
CA ASN A 177 11.80 18.73 -7.14
C ASN A 177 12.85 17.66 -6.78
N LEU A 178 13.16 17.48 -5.51
CA LEU A 178 14.04 16.40 -5.04
C LEU A 178 13.26 15.32 -4.27
N GLY A 179 11.94 15.46 -4.14
CA GLY A 179 11.07 14.46 -3.50
C GLY A 179 11.02 14.58 -1.97
N ARG A 180 11.47 15.71 -1.39
CA ARG A 180 11.48 15.88 0.07
C ARG A 180 10.10 16.20 0.64
N THR A 181 9.17 16.64 -0.21
CA THR A 181 7.74 16.69 0.12
C THR A 181 7.26 15.30 0.61
N THR A 182 7.52 14.22 -0.13
CA THR A 182 7.10 12.88 0.32
C THR A 182 7.87 12.44 1.57
N THR A 183 9.17 12.75 1.68
CA THR A 183 9.97 12.48 2.89
C THR A 183 9.35 13.13 4.13
N HIS A 184 8.96 14.40 4.04
CA HIS A 184 8.27 15.16 5.07
C HIS A 184 6.95 14.50 5.48
N GLU A 185 6.10 14.18 4.51
CA GLU A 185 4.79 13.56 4.79
C GLU A 185 4.92 12.15 5.38
N VAL A 186 5.89 11.36 4.92
CA VAL A 186 6.18 10.05 5.54
C VAL A 186 6.70 10.24 6.96
N GLY A 187 7.44 11.31 7.25
CA GLY A 187 7.80 11.71 8.61
C GLY A 187 6.56 11.92 9.50
N HIS A 188 5.55 12.65 9.02
CA HIS A 188 4.27 12.81 9.72
C HIS A 188 3.52 11.48 9.91
N TRP A 189 3.45 10.65 8.87
CA TRP A 189 2.88 9.30 8.95
C TRP A 189 3.63 8.44 9.99
N LEU A 190 4.93 8.68 10.17
CA LEU A 190 5.77 8.12 11.23
C LEU A 190 5.79 8.94 12.53
N ASN A 191 4.73 9.73 12.79
CA ASN A 191 4.48 10.45 14.05
C ASN A 191 5.44 11.61 14.35
N LEU A 192 6.17 12.13 13.35
CA LEU A 192 6.94 13.37 13.51
C LEU A 192 6.04 14.60 13.37
N ARG A 193 6.33 15.64 14.14
CA ARG A 193 5.68 16.95 14.03
C ARG A 193 6.60 17.89 13.27
N HIS A 194 6.02 18.99 12.81
CA HIS A 194 6.79 20.16 12.39
C HIS A 194 7.74 20.61 13.50
N ILE A 195 8.97 20.99 13.15
CA ILE A 195 10.03 21.28 14.15
C ILE A 195 9.72 22.49 15.05
N TRP A 196 8.86 23.41 14.61
CA TRP A 196 8.37 24.54 15.41
C TRP A 196 7.14 24.18 16.27
N GLY A 197 6.72 22.91 16.29
CA GLY A 197 5.64 22.42 17.14
C GLY A 197 4.24 22.95 16.80
N ASP A 198 4.05 23.50 15.59
CA ASP A 198 2.81 24.17 15.15
C ASP A 198 2.40 25.35 16.05
N GLY A 199 3.39 26.05 16.64
CA GLY A 199 3.19 27.22 17.48
C GLY A 199 4.46 28.05 17.66
N ASP A 200 4.43 28.99 18.60
CA ASP A 200 5.60 29.80 18.96
C ASP A 200 6.61 29.01 19.84
N CYS A 201 7.64 29.68 20.35
CA CYS A 201 8.69 29.10 21.22
C CYS A 201 8.20 28.33 22.48
N PHE A 202 6.90 28.32 22.78
CA PHE A 202 6.31 27.56 23.89
C PHE A 202 5.70 26.21 23.47
N TYR A 203 5.69 25.91 22.17
CA TYR A 203 5.28 24.64 21.60
C TYR A 203 6.50 23.82 21.20
N ASP A 204 6.32 22.51 21.11
CA ASP A 204 7.40 21.54 20.97
C ASP A 204 6.95 20.43 20.00
N ASP A 205 7.87 19.97 19.18
CA ASP A 205 7.67 18.84 18.25
C ASP A 205 7.74 17.48 18.98
N PHE A 206 8.04 17.51 20.29
CA PHE A 206 8.23 16.39 21.20
C PHE A 206 9.50 15.59 20.91
N VAL A 207 10.54 16.24 20.38
CA VAL A 207 11.85 15.68 20.11
C VAL A 207 12.92 16.58 20.73
N SER A 208 13.61 16.09 21.76
CA SER A 208 14.51 16.96 22.55
C SER A 208 15.79 17.41 21.84
N ASP A 209 16.14 16.80 20.70
CA ASP A 209 17.36 17.12 19.95
C ASP A 209 17.12 17.93 18.66
N THR A 210 15.88 18.34 18.41
CA THR A 210 15.55 19.43 17.49
C THR A 210 15.57 20.75 18.28
N PRO A 211 16.34 21.77 17.85
CA PRO A 211 16.27 23.10 18.46
C PRO A 211 14.85 23.67 18.38
N VAL A 212 14.44 24.40 19.41
CA VAL A 212 13.13 25.07 19.42
C VAL A 212 13.13 26.18 18.37
N SER A 213 12.07 26.24 17.57
CA SER A 213 11.81 27.30 16.58
C SER A 213 10.49 28.02 16.88
N ASP A 214 10.34 29.28 16.46
CA ASP A 214 9.11 30.06 16.66
C ASP A 214 8.09 29.96 15.51
N ASP A 215 8.54 29.57 14.32
CA ASP A 215 7.72 29.29 13.16
C ASP A 215 8.49 28.40 12.14
N HIS A 216 7.82 28.08 11.03
CA HIS A 216 8.41 27.44 9.87
C HIS A 216 9.38 28.35 9.11
N ASN A 217 10.37 27.76 8.44
CA ASN A 217 11.31 28.45 7.57
C ASN A 217 11.07 28.07 6.11
N TYR A 218 10.90 29.05 5.21
CA TYR A 218 10.91 28.83 3.75
C TYR A 218 12.28 29.14 3.14
N GLY A 219 12.52 28.68 1.91
CA GLY A 219 13.77 28.94 1.21
C GLY A 219 14.91 28.09 1.78
N CYS A 220 16.14 28.61 1.67
CA CYS A 220 17.28 28.02 2.36
C CYS A 220 18.08 29.09 3.12
N ASN A 221 17.85 29.18 4.44
CA ASN A 221 18.54 30.12 5.32
C ASN A 221 19.10 29.43 6.58
N PRO A 222 20.24 28.70 6.46
CA PRO A 222 20.82 27.92 7.55
C PRO A 222 21.35 28.73 8.74
N GLY A 223 21.32 30.06 8.65
CA GLY A 223 21.70 30.98 9.73
C GLY A 223 20.50 31.63 10.43
N HIS A 224 19.27 31.22 10.14
CA HIS A 224 18.10 31.73 10.84
C HIS A 224 18.18 31.42 12.34
N ILE A 225 17.85 32.39 13.18
CA ILE A 225 17.91 32.29 14.64
C ILE A 225 16.55 32.68 15.20
N SER A 226 15.90 31.75 15.86
CA SER A 226 14.73 31.98 16.69
C SER A 226 14.90 31.32 18.05
N CYS A 227 14.02 31.65 19.01
CA CYS A 227 13.98 31.05 20.36
C CYS A 227 15.32 30.91 21.12
N GLY A 228 16.35 31.69 20.75
CA GLY A 228 17.68 31.68 21.36
C GLY A 228 18.72 30.72 20.75
N SER A 229 18.40 30.02 19.66
CA SER A 229 19.31 29.11 18.94
C SER A 229 19.20 29.25 17.42
N VAL A 230 20.13 28.65 16.67
CA VAL A 230 19.99 28.52 15.22
C VAL A 230 18.90 27.49 14.94
N ASP A 231 17.99 27.80 14.02
CA ASP A 231 16.93 26.90 13.59
C ASP A 231 17.53 25.79 12.71
N MET A 232 17.03 24.57 12.87
CA MET A 232 17.46 23.42 12.06
C MET A 232 16.69 23.38 10.73
N VAL A 233 16.87 24.40 9.89
CA VAL A 233 16.15 24.55 8.60
C VAL A 233 16.41 23.40 7.61
N GLN A 234 17.49 22.65 7.81
CA GLN A 234 17.80 21.45 7.01
C GLN A 234 17.04 20.20 7.47
N ASN A 235 16.26 20.29 8.54
CA ASN A 235 15.43 19.16 8.99
C ASN A 235 14.30 18.91 7.99
N TYR A 236 14.05 17.65 7.64
CA TYR A 236 12.95 17.31 6.74
C TYR A 236 11.57 17.73 7.26
N MET A 237 11.42 17.99 8.57
CA MET A 237 10.16 18.43 9.18
C MET A 237 10.03 19.97 9.31
N ASP A 238 10.92 20.76 8.69
CA ASP A 238 10.68 22.19 8.42
C ASP A 238 9.97 22.37 7.06
N TYR A 239 9.71 23.61 6.62
CA TYR A 239 9.13 23.96 5.30
C TYR A 239 10.14 24.58 4.33
N SER A 240 11.43 24.34 4.56
CA SER A 240 12.49 24.84 3.69
C SER A 240 12.42 24.19 2.30
N ASP A 241 13.08 24.77 1.32
CA ASP A 241 13.10 24.19 -0.03
C ASP A 241 13.81 22.82 0.00
N ASP A 242 13.45 21.91 -0.92
CA ASP A 242 13.96 20.54 -0.96
C ASP A 242 15.50 20.49 -0.94
N VAL A 243 16.16 21.44 -1.61
CA VAL A 243 17.63 21.54 -1.69
C VAL A 243 18.30 21.88 -0.36
N CYS A 244 17.56 22.42 0.60
CA CYS A 244 18.06 22.77 1.92
C CYS A 244 17.95 21.61 2.91
N MET A 245 16.97 20.71 2.71
CA MET A 245 16.68 19.63 3.65
C MET A 245 17.63 18.44 3.45
N ASN A 246 18.24 17.94 4.53
CA ASN A 246 19.19 16.82 4.44
C ASN A 246 19.27 15.90 5.68
N LEU A 247 18.42 16.07 6.71
CA LEU A 247 18.45 15.20 7.89
C LEU A 247 17.13 14.96 8.63
N PHE A 248 17.05 13.78 9.24
CA PHE A 248 16.34 13.55 10.50
C PHE A 248 17.35 13.45 11.67
N THR A 249 16.88 13.70 12.90
CA THR A 249 17.70 13.57 14.13
C THR A 249 17.61 12.18 14.77
N ILE A 250 18.51 11.88 15.71
CA ILE A 250 18.45 10.68 16.56
C ILE A 250 17.11 10.60 17.32
N GLY A 251 16.63 11.72 17.86
CA GLY A 251 15.35 11.80 18.55
C GLY A 251 14.16 11.51 17.63
N GLN A 252 14.16 12.07 16.42
CA GLN A 252 13.16 11.77 15.39
C GLN A 252 13.18 10.29 14.99
N LYS A 253 14.37 9.71 14.76
CA LYS A 253 14.52 8.25 14.54
C LYS A 253 13.84 7.44 15.64
N ASN A 254 14.15 7.71 16.91
CA ASN A 254 13.58 6.95 18.03
C ASN A 254 12.05 7.06 18.06
N ARG A 255 11.52 8.24 17.77
CA ARG A 255 10.08 8.50 17.72
C ARG A 255 9.38 7.73 16.59
N MET A 256 9.98 7.70 15.39
CA MET A 256 9.46 6.93 14.26
C MET A 256 9.46 5.42 14.56
N ARG A 257 10.60 4.91 15.03
CA ARG A 257 10.78 3.47 15.29
C ARG A 257 9.91 2.96 16.45
N ALA A 258 9.53 3.81 17.39
CA ALA A 258 8.61 3.46 18.47
C ALA A 258 7.23 2.99 17.98
N LEU A 259 6.82 3.34 16.75
CA LEU A 259 5.57 2.86 16.16
C LEU A 259 5.58 1.36 15.86
N PHE A 260 6.76 0.75 15.75
CA PHE A 260 6.95 -0.66 15.40
C PHE A 260 7.27 -1.54 16.62
N GLU A 261 7.45 -0.95 17.80
CA GLU A 261 7.59 -1.71 19.05
C GLU A 261 6.29 -2.47 19.37
N PRO A 262 6.33 -3.58 20.14
CA PRO A 262 5.13 -4.31 20.52
C PRO A 262 4.03 -3.40 21.11
N GLY A 263 2.86 -3.41 20.48
CA GLY A 263 1.72 -2.54 20.84
C GLY A 263 1.76 -1.15 20.21
N GLY A 264 2.75 -0.86 19.38
CA GLY A 264 2.81 0.32 18.52
C GLY A 264 1.88 0.18 17.32
N PHE A 265 1.44 1.34 16.80
CA PHE A 265 0.43 1.42 15.74
C PHE A 265 0.84 0.73 14.44
N ARG A 266 2.15 0.64 14.16
CA ARG A 266 2.72 0.10 12.92
C ARG A 266 3.38 -1.26 13.11
N THR A 267 3.17 -1.92 14.25
CA THR A 267 3.79 -3.22 14.56
C THR A 267 3.50 -4.29 13.49
N SER A 268 2.30 -4.28 12.90
CA SER A 268 1.88 -5.27 11.89
C SER A 268 2.73 -5.24 10.61
N LEU A 269 3.29 -4.08 10.25
CA LEU A 269 4.11 -3.92 9.06
C LEU A 269 5.39 -4.76 9.12
N LEU A 270 5.89 -5.09 10.32
CA LEU A 270 7.07 -5.94 10.50
C LEU A 270 6.86 -7.38 10.01
N THR A 271 5.61 -7.80 9.88
CA THR A 271 5.23 -9.13 9.36
C THR A 271 4.58 -9.05 7.99
N SER A 272 4.51 -7.86 7.40
CA SER A 272 3.94 -7.68 6.07
C SER A 272 4.74 -8.46 5.05
N LYS A 273 4.02 -9.07 4.11
CA LYS A 273 4.58 -9.83 3.00
C LYS A 273 4.61 -9.03 1.70
N GLY A 274 4.33 -7.72 1.77
CA GLY A 274 4.24 -6.85 0.59
C GLY A 274 5.57 -6.69 -0.14
N CYS A 275 6.70 -6.76 0.56
CA CYS A 275 8.05 -6.78 -0.02
C CYS A 275 8.56 -8.21 -0.20
N GLY A 276 9.12 -8.54 -1.37
CA GLY A 276 9.76 -9.83 -1.68
C GLY A 276 9.05 -10.66 -2.75
N GLU A 277 9.59 -11.81 -3.10
CA GLU A 277 9.08 -12.62 -4.23
C GLU A 277 7.58 -12.86 -4.14
N PRO A 278 6.79 -12.80 -5.23
CA PRO A 278 5.37 -13.12 -5.20
C PRO A 278 5.08 -14.50 -4.57
N LEU A 279 3.93 -14.66 -3.93
CA LEU A 279 3.56 -15.96 -3.38
C LEU A 279 3.27 -16.91 -4.57
N GLU A 280 4.01 -18.01 -4.66
CA GLU A 280 3.55 -19.18 -5.40
C GLU A 280 2.40 -19.81 -4.60
N CYS A 281 1.23 -19.19 -4.73
CA CYS A 281 0.00 -19.65 -4.12
C CYS A 281 -1.04 -19.96 -5.20
N ASN A 282 -1.96 -20.85 -4.87
CA ASN A 282 -3.21 -20.97 -5.56
C ASN A 282 -4.17 -19.96 -4.94
N LYS A 283 -4.68 -19.02 -5.73
CA LYS A 283 -5.71 -18.13 -5.22
C LYS A 283 -7.06 -18.82 -5.27
N LEU A 284 -7.83 -18.62 -4.21
CA LEU A 284 -9.23 -18.96 -4.16
C LEU A 284 -10.03 -17.67 -4.08
N PHE A 285 -11.09 -17.56 -4.88
CA PHE A 285 -12.02 -16.43 -4.87
C PHE A 285 -13.38 -16.93 -4.42
N LEU A 286 -13.86 -16.46 -3.28
CA LEU A 286 -15.21 -16.68 -2.81
C LEU A 286 -16.06 -15.46 -3.14
N THR A 287 -17.09 -15.67 -3.94
CA THR A 287 -18.15 -14.69 -4.16
C THR A 287 -19.40 -15.17 -3.43
N ILE A 288 -20.00 -14.31 -2.61
CA ILE A 288 -21.31 -14.57 -2.00
C ILE A 288 -22.25 -13.47 -2.45
N ASN A 289 -23.32 -13.84 -3.15
CA ASN A 289 -24.47 -12.99 -3.37
C ASN A 289 -25.41 -13.19 -2.19
N PHE A 290 -25.56 -12.18 -1.34
CA PHE A 290 -26.47 -12.25 -0.21
C PHE A 290 -27.92 -12.19 -0.69
N ASP A 291 -28.79 -12.84 0.07
CA ASP A 291 -30.24 -12.67 0.03
C ASP A 291 -30.66 -11.47 0.91
N ASP A 292 -31.89 -11.51 1.44
CA ASP A 292 -32.41 -10.47 2.33
C ASP A 292 -31.79 -10.52 3.75
N TYR A 293 -31.08 -11.60 4.12
CA TYR A 293 -30.59 -11.86 5.48
C TYR A 293 -29.08 -12.20 5.58
N PRO A 294 -28.17 -11.29 5.17
CA PRO A 294 -26.73 -11.50 5.30
C PRO A 294 -26.26 -11.88 6.71
N ALA A 295 -26.92 -11.40 7.76
CA ALA A 295 -26.51 -11.61 9.16
C ALA A 295 -26.53 -13.07 9.61
N ASP A 296 -27.26 -13.92 8.90
CA ASP A 296 -27.44 -15.32 9.26
C ASP A 296 -26.37 -16.22 8.62
N ILE A 297 -25.56 -15.65 7.71
CA ILE A 297 -24.54 -16.35 6.94
C ILE A 297 -23.17 -16.25 7.63
N SER A 298 -22.56 -17.42 7.82
CA SER A 298 -21.16 -17.53 8.25
C SER A 298 -20.44 -18.60 7.44
N TRP A 299 -19.12 -18.50 7.34
CA TRP A 299 -18.33 -19.47 6.57
C TRP A 299 -16.89 -19.53 7.07
N VAL A 300 -16.21 -20.63 6.77
CA VAL A 300 -14.82 -20.85 7.12
C VAL A 300 -14.12 -21.72 6.08
N LEU A 301 -12.90 -21.34 5.71
CA LEU A 301 -11.98 -22.15 4.94
C LEU A 301 -10.87 -22.66 5.86
N ARG A 302 -10.69 -23.97 5.92
CA ARG A 302 -9.63 -24.63 6.70
C ARG A 302 -8.73 -25.46 5.81
N ASN A 303 -7.45 -25.57 6.17
CA ASN A 303 -6.63 -26.65 5.64
C ASN A 303 -7.19 -27.99 6.18
N ALA A 304 -7.52 -28.92 5.29
CA ALA A 304 -8.19 -30.17 5.67
C ALA A 304 -7.27 -31.12 6.46
N GLU A 305 -5.95 -31.01 6.29
CA GLU A 305 -4.97 -31.84 6.98
C GLU A 305 -4.62 -31.28 8.37
N THR A 306 -4.38 -29.97 8.47
CA THR A 306 -3.93 -29.32 9.71
C THR A 306 -5.07 -28.75 10.55
N SER A 307 -6.27 -28.63 9.99
CA SER A 307 -7.43 -27.92 10.57
C SER A 307 -7.19 -26.41 10.83
N GLU A 308 -6.06 -25.86 10.35
CA GLU A 308 -5.73 -24.44 10.45
C GLU A 308 -6.77 -23.61 9.68
N THR A 309 -7.29 -22.56 10.31
CA THR A 309 -8.18 -21.60 9.65
C THR A 309 -7.36 -20.75 8.69
N VAL A 310 -7.67 -20.85 7.40
CA VAL A 310 -7.06 -20.00 6.36
C VAL A 310 -7.76 -18.65 6.32
N MET A 311 -9.09 -18.66 6.28
CA MET A 311 -9.91 -17.46 6.32
C MET A 311 -11.32 -17.81 6.83
N ASN A 312 -12.06 -16.84 7.35
CA ASN A 312 -13.41 -17.04 7.86
C ASN A 312 -14.26 -15.77 7.70
N SER A 313 -15.58 -15.94 7.82
CA SER A 313 -16.53 -14.84 7.80
C SER A 313 -16.39 -13.91 8.99
N VAL A 314 -16.80 -12.66 8.78
CA VAL A 314 -17.13 -11.69 9.83
C VAL A 314 -18.65 -11.57 9.95
N TYR A 315 -19.14 -10.73 10.87
CA TYR A 315 -20.56 -10.40 10.95
C TYR A 315 -20.97 -9.51 9.76
N TYR A 316 -22.01 -9.91 9.04
CA TYR A 316 -22.56 -9.16 7.91
C TYR A 316 -23.88 -8.48 8.32
N PRO A 317 -23.95 -7.15 8.44
CA PRO A 317 -25.20 -6.49 8.78
C PRO A 317 -26.22 -6.62 7.64
N ASN A 318 -27.52 -6.69 7.97
CA ASN A 318 -28.62 -6.76 6.98
C ASN A 318 -28.70 -5.57 6.01
N THR A 319 -27.92 -4.51 6.22
CA THR A 319 -27.73 -3.44 5.23
C THR A 319 -27.02 -3.92 3.95
N LEU A 320 -26.39 -5.10 3.97
CA LEU A 320 -25.76 -5.75 2.82
C LEU A 320 -26.73 -6.65 2.03
N ALA A 321 -28.02 -6.63 2.36
CA ALA A 321 -29.03 -7.42 1.64
C ALA A 321 -28.96 -7.16 0.13
N ASN A 322 -29.06 -8.23 -0.68
CA ASN A 322 -29.00 -8.20 -2.14
C ASN A 322 -27.71 -7.57 -2.71
N THR A 323 -26.61 -7.61 -1.97
CA THR A 323 -25.27 -7.21 -2.45
C THR A 323 -24.36 -8.42 -2.62
N SER A 324 -23.22 -8.21 -3.27
CA SER A 324 -22.20 -9.25 -3.45
C SER A 324 -20.98 -8.96 -2.57
N LEU A 325 -20.55 -9.98 -1.84
CA LEU A 325 -19.25 -10.05 -1.19
C LEU A 325 -18.27 -10.74 -2.13
N HIS A 326 -17.08 -10.17 -2.29
CA HIS A 326 -15.95 -10.81 -2.94
C HIS A 326 -14.78 -10.85 -1.97
N VAL A 327 -14.30 -12.05 -1.68
CA VAL A 327 -13.10 -12.25 -0.85
C VAL A 327 -12.18 -13.24 -1.56
N SER A 328 -10.88 -13.07 -1.36
CA SER A 328 -9.90 -14.00 -1.90
C SER A 328 -8.81 -14.31 -0.88
N THR A 329 -8.16 -15.45 -1.07
CA THR A 329 -7.03 -15.86 -0.24
C THR A 329 -6.03 -16.68 -1.05
N CYS A 330 -4.79 -16.68 -0.59
CA CYS A 330 -3.69 -17.47 -1.13
C CYS A 330 -3.51 -18.73 -0.29
N VAL A 331 -3.50 -19.89 -0.94
CA VAL A 331 -3.21 -21.17 -0.28
C VAL A 331 -2.15 -21.97 -1.05
N PRO A 332 -1.25 -22.71 -0.38
CA PRO A 332 -0.37 -23.67 -1.05
C PRO A 332 -1.17 -24.80 -1.70
N ASP A 333 -0.49 -25.65 -2.48
CA ASP A 333 -1.07 -26.91 -2.94
C ASP A 333 -1.52 -27.77 -1.74
N GLY A 334 -2.72 -28.32 -1.80
CA GLY A 334 -3.27 -29.12 -0.73
C GLY A 334 -4.79 -29.28 -0.80
N THR A 335 -5.33 -29.96 0.20
CA THR A 335 -6.78 -30.14 0.36
C THR A 335 -7.30 -29.17 1.40
N TYR A 336 -8.40 -28.50 1.09
CA TYR A 336 -9.05 -27.53 1.97
C TYR A 336 -10.50 -27.92 2.21
N SER A 337 -11.04 -27.55 3.38
CA SER A 337 -12.45 -27.72 3.73
C SER A 337 -13.10 -26.35 3.78
N PHE A 338 -14.06 -26.12 2.90
CA PHE A 338 -14.92 -24.93 2.92
C PHE A 338 -16.26 -25.29 3.55
N SER A 339 -16.61 -24.60 4.63
CA SER A 339 -17.91 -24.72 5.30
C SER A 339 -18.64 -23.39 5.22
N ILE A 340 -19.92 -23.42 4.88
CA ILE A 340 -20.82 -22.26 4.91
C ILE A 340 -22.08 -22.67 5.66
N ASP A 341 -22.49 -21.86 6.63
CA ASP A 341 -23.60 -22.11 7.53
C ASP A 341 -24.60 -20.96 7.45
N ASP A 342 -25.88 -21.32 7.50
CA ASP A 342 -27.00 -20.40 7.68
C ASP A 342 -27.73 -20.77 8.97
N SER A 343 -27.74 -19.83 9.92
CA SER A 343 -28.26 -20.07 11.26
C SER A 343 -29.78 -20.25 11.33
N TYR A 344 -30.54 -19.76 10.34
CA TYR A 344 -31.99 -19.92 10.27
C TYR A 344 -32.44 -21.12 9.43
N GLY A 345 -31.56 -21.57 8.53
CA GLY A 345 -31.68 -22.84 7.82
C GLY A 345 -32.63 -22.83 6.63
N ASP A 346 -32.98 -21.64 6.15
CA ASP A 346 -33.73 -21.39 4.92
C ASP A 346 -32.82 -21.28 3.70
N GLY A 347 -31.51 -21.14 3.91
CA GLY A 347 -30.45 -21.05 2.91
C GLY A 347 -30.44 -19.72 2.17
N LEU A 348 -29.40 -19.47 1.39
CA LEU A 348 -29.27 -18.26 0.55
C LEU A 348 -30.35 -18.15 -0.56
N CYS A 349 -31.04 -19.24 -0.88
CA CYS A 349 -32.06 -19.33 -1.93
C CYS A 349 -33.13 -20.39 -1.55
N CYS A 350 -34.42 -20.26 -1.91
CA CYS A 350 -34.99 -19.34 -2.90
C CYS A 350 -36.31 -18.69 -2.47
N ASN A 351 -36.73 -18.90 -1.22
CA ASN A 351 -38.01 -18.39 -0.74
C ASN A 351 -37.91 -16.94 -0.26
N GLU A 352 -36.75 -16.53 0.24
CA GLU A 352 -36.47 -15.20 0.82
C GLU A 352 -35.37 -14.43 0.05
N GLY A 353 -35.08 -14.83 -1.20
CA GLY A 353 -34.08 -14.16 -2.04
C GLY A 353 -33.52 -15.00 -3.18
N THR A 354 -32.53 -14.44 -3.89
CA THR A 354 -31.80 -15.10 -5.00
C THR A 354 -30.29 -15.21 -4.71
N GLY A 355 -29.95 -15.38 -3.42
CA GLY A 355 -28.58 -15.50 -2.96
C GLY A 355 -27.90 -16.78 -3.45
N SER A 356 -26.57 -16.75 -3.47
CA SER A 356 -25.74 -17.86 -3.91
C SER A 356 -24.30 -17.63 -3.48
N TYR A 357 -23.46 -18.66 -3.53
CA TYR A 357 -22.03 -18.49 -3.49
C TYR A 357 -21.32 -19.26 -4.60
N THR A 358 -20.13 -18.80 -4.93
CA THR A 358 -19.18 -19.48 -5.81
C THR A 358 -17.79 -19.43 -5.17
N LEU A 359 -17.07 -20.54 -5.23
CA LEU A 359 -15.63 -20.57 -4.98
C LEU A 359 -14.95 -20.93 -6.29
N THR A 360 -13.99 -20.13 -6.73
CA THR A 360 -13.18 -20.37 -7.93
C THR A 360 -11.70 -20.35 -7.57
N SER A 361 -10.83 -20.80 -8.46
CA SER A 361 -9.40 -20.49 -8.38
C SER A 361 -8.93 -19.71 -9.58
N THR A 362 -7.71 -19.17 -9.52
CA THR A 362 -7.04 -18.55 -10.68
C THR A 362 -7.00 -19.46 -11.91
N TYR A 363 -7.03 -20.78 -11.73
CA TYR A 363 -6.80 -21.76 -12.80
C TYR A 363 -8.00 -22.67 -13.09
N GLU A 364 -9.05 -22.61 -12.26
CA GLU A 364 -10.32 -23.30 -12.46
C GLU A 364 -11.47 -22.30 -12.32
N ASP A 365 -12.22 -22.12 -13.42
CA ASP A 365 -13.34 -21.17 -13.53
C ASP A 365 -14.44 -21.39 -12.47
N LEU A 366 -14.58 -22.60 -11.92
CA LEU A 366 -15.51 -22.91 -10.83
C LEU A 366 -15.11 -24.18 -10.07
N ILE A 367 -14.86 -24.04 -8.76
CA ILE A 367 -14.58 -25.16 -7.85
C ILE A 367 -15.88 -25.66 -7.21
N ILE A 368 -16.65 -24.76 -6.61
CA ILE A 368 -17.97 -25.06 -6.03
C ILE A 368 -18.94 -23.90 -6.24
N SER A 369 -20.23 -24.19 -6.37
CA SER A 369 -21.31 -23.20 -6.31
C SER A 369 -22.56 -23.82 -5.75
N ASN A 370 -23.24 -23.10 -4.87
CA ASN A 370 -24.55 -23.49 -4.36
C ASN A 370 -25.35 -22.27 -3.86
N GLY A 371 -26.64 -22.45 -3.65
CA GLY A 371 -27.53 -21.52 -2.95
C GLY A 371 -28.56 -22.22 -2.07
N GLN A 372 -28.73 -23.54 -2.19
CA GLN A 372 -29.70 -24.34 -1.42
C GLN A 372 -29.00 -25.10 -0.29
N LEU A 373 -28.33 -24.36 0.60
CA LEU A 373 -27.54 -24.94 1.70
C LEU A 373 -28.40 -25.45 2.89
N GLY A 374 -29.68 -25.07 2.99
CA GLY A 374 -30.46 -25.33 4.22
C GLY A 374 -29.74 -24.67 5.41
N SER A 375 -29.43 -25.42 6.48
CA SER A 375 -28.64 -24.90 7.61
C SER A 375 -27.15 -24.71 7.34
N GLY A 376 -26.64 -25.23 6.21
CA GLY A 376 -25.22 -25.17 5.88
C GLY A 376 -24.71 -26.42 5.18
N GLU A 377 -23.52 -26.30 4.60
CA GLU A 377 -22.81 -27.40 3.95
C GLU A 377 -21.30 -27.30 4.17
N THR A 378 -20.61 -28.42 3.94
CA THR A 378 -19.15 -28.48 3.97
C THR A 378 -18.65 -29.29 2.79
N THR A 379 -17.70 -28.73 2.05
CA THR A 379 -17.10 -29.36 0.87
C THR A 379 -15.58 -29.37 0.99
N GLU A 380 -14.97 -30.51 0.71
CA GLU A 380 -13.53 -30.62 0.51
C GLU A 380 -13.18 -30.22 -0.92
N ILE A 381 -12.17 -29.37 -1.07
CA ILE A 381 -11.66 -28.88 -2.34
C ILE A 381 -10.17 -29.23 -2.44
N LEU A 382 -9.79 -29.80 -3.59
CA LEU A 382 -8.38 -30.03 -3.91
C LEU A 382 -7.86 -28.82 -4.67
N VAL A 383 -6.74 -28.28 -4.21
CA VAL A 383 -6.09 -27.13 -4.81
C VAL A 383 -4.71 -27.55 -5.27
N ASN A 384 -4.44 -27.56 -6.59
CA ASN A 384 -3.13 -27.92 -7.14
C ASN A 384 -2.78 -27.10 -8.39
N ASN A 385 -1.50 -26.74 -8.51
CA ASN A 385 -0.96 -26.05 -9.68
C ASN A 385 -0.43 -27.03 -10.73
N SER A 386 -1.30 -27.53 -11.61
CA SER A 386 -0.87 -28.33 -12.77
C SER A 386 -0.70 -27.53 -14.07
N ASN A 387 -0.97 -26.21 -14.09
CA ASN A 387 -0.94 -25.41 -15.30
C ASN A 387 0.00 -24.19 -15.18
N TYR A 388 1.09 -24.28 -15.94
CA TYR A 388 2.19 -23.35 -16.21
C TYR A 388 1.89 -21.84 -16.01
N ARG A 389 2.68 -21.19 -15.14
CA ARG A 389 2.84 -19.72 -15.12
C ARG A 389 3.86 -19.31 -16.19
N PHE A 390 3.51 -18.34 -17.04
CA PHE A 390 4.46 -17.55 -17.82
C PHE A 390 4.51 -16.15 -17.22
N ILE A 391 5.67 -15.72 -16.70
CA ILE A 391 5.91 -14.35 -16.27
C ILE A 391 7.24 -13.91 -16.89
N GLY A 392 7.25 -12.77 -17.60
CA GLY A 392 8.44 -12.09 -18.11
C GLY A 392 8.10 -10.94 -19.06
N PRO A 393 8.89 -9.84 -19.04
CA PRO A 393 10.14 -9.96 -19.80
C PRO A 393 11.39 -9.42 -19.09
N GLY A 394 12.48 -10.18 -19.24
CA GLY A 394 13.84 -9.66 -19.32
C GLY A 394 14.29 -9.60 -20.79
N SER A 395 15.24 -8.72 -21.08
CA SER A 395 15.67 -8.20 -22.39
C SER A 395 16.22 -9.18 -23.45
N ASN A 396 16.02 -10.49 -23.33
CA ASN A 396 16.34 -11.43 -24.41
C ASN A 396 15.33 -12.59 -24.49
N TRP A 397 14.46 -12.49 -25.49
CA TRP A 397 13.34 -13.39 -25.78
C TRP A 397 13.74 -14.70 -26.48
N TYR A 398 15.02 -14.87 -26.81
CA TYR A 398 15.57 -16.07 -27.46
C TYR A 398 16.28 -17.05 -26.50
N ASP A 399 16.39 -16.73 -25.22
CA ASP A 399 17.04 -17.61 -24.24
C ASP A 399 16.00 -18.46 -23.48
N PRO A 400 15.93 -19.79 -23.68
CA PRO A 400 15.04 -20.68 -22.94
C PRO A 400 15.30 -20.70 -21.43
N ALA A 401 16.48 -20.26 -20.97
CA ALA A 401 16.77 -20.13 -19.55
C ALA A 401 16.06 -18.93 -18.88
N ASN A 402 15.47 -18.02 -19.66
CA ASN A 402 14.65 -16.92 -19.15
C ASN A 402 13.17 -17.30 -18.96
N TRP A 403 12.74 -18.49 -19.40
CA TRP A 403 11.34 -18.93 -19.33
C TRP A 403 10.91 -19.49 -17.97
N ASN A 404 11.81 -19.49 -16.98
CA ASN A 404 11.57 -19.98 -15.62
C ASN A 404 12.27 -19.10 -14.56
N LYS A 405 12.56 -17.83 -14.85
CA LYS A 405 13.19 -16.96 -13.84
C LYS A 405 12.11 -16.35 -12.94
N LEU A 406 12.32 -16.57 -11.65
CA LEU A 406 11.41 -16.37 -10.54
C LEU A 406 11.44 -14.95 -9.97
N ASP A 407 12.35 -14.09 -10.44
CA ASP A 407 12.52 -12.73 -9.92
C ASP A 407 11.85 -11.71 -10.86
N PRO A 408 11.15 -10.68 -10.35
CA PRO A 408 10.71 -9.55 -11.16
C PRO A 408 11.92 -8.82 -11.78
N PRO A 409 11.83 -8.27 -13.01
CA PRO A 409 12.94 -7.55 -13.63
C PRO A 409 13.35 -6.33 -12.79
N SER A 410 14.65 -6.02 -12.78
CA SER A 410 15.26 -4.85 -12.13
C SER A 410 14.83 -3.50 -12.72
N ASP A 411 14.00 -3.53 -13.76
CA ASP A 411 13.77 -2.46 -14.70
C ASP A 411 12.28 -2.48 -15.09
N CYS A 412 11.45 -1.82 -14.28
CA CYS A 412 10.05 -1.49 -14.59
C CYS A 412 9.94 -0.41 -15.67
N TYR A 413 10.65 -0.57 -16.79
CA TYR A 413 10.60 0.33 -17.93
C TYR A 413 10.36 -0.49 -19.20
N GLU A 414 9.08 -0.60 -19.56
CA GLU A 414 8.57 -1.08 -20.85
C GLU A 414 8.44 -2.62 -21.03
N GLY A 415 7.18 -3.09 -21.01
CA GLY A 415 6.79 -4.41 -21.52
C GLY A 415 5.31 -4.74 -21.30
N LEU A 416 4.55 -4.89 -22.38
CA LEU A 416 3.17 -5.40 -22.47
C LEU A 416 3.23 -6.64 -23.41
N ILE A 417 2.47 -7.74 -23.35
CA ILE A 417 1.08 -8.04 -22.92
C ILE A 417 0.99 -9.58 -22.62
N ILE A 418 -0.01 -10.13 -21.89
CA ILE A 418 -1.30 -10.72 -22.37
C ILE A 418 -1.96 -11.47 -21.19
N ILE A 419 -3.27 -11.64 -20.98
CA ILE A 419 -4.56 -10.98 -21.31
C ILE A 419 -5.47 -11.41 -20.14
N GLU A 420 -5.97 -10.47 -19.35
CA GLU A 420 -7.13 -10.70 -18.47
C GLU A 420 -8.39 -10.06 -19.08
N LYS A 421 -9.52 -10.68 -18.79
CA LYS A 421 -10.78 -10.78 -19.56
C LYS A 421 -11.57 -9.49 -19.82
N TYR A 422 -11.04 -8.28 -19.61
CA TYR A 422 -11.86 -7.06 -19.49
C TYR A 422 -11.57 -5.92 -20.48
N CYS A 423 -11.06 -6.20 -21.68
CA CYS A 423 -11.00 -5.18 -22.73
C CYS A 423 -11.57 -5.69 -24.06
N GLU A 424 -12.84 -5.39 -24.28
CA GLU A 424 -13.46 -5.46 -25.61
C GLU A 424 -12.89 -4.37 -26.51
N ARG A 425 -12.19 -4.74 -27.60
CA ARG A 425 -12.27 -4.00 -28.88
C ARG A 425 -12.17 -4.95 -30.08
N SER A 426 -13.19 -4.87 -30.93
CA SER A 426 -13.26 -5.38 -32.31
C SER A 426 -12.10 -4.80 -33.16
N PRO A 427 -11.50 -5.53 -34.13
CA PRO A 427 -12.15 -6.50 -35.01
C PRO A 427 -11.53 -7.90 -35.00
N PHE A 428 -11.77 -8.68 -33.95
CA PHE A 428 -11.45 -10.10 -33.93
C PHE A 428 -12.63 -10.90 -33.37
N GLU A 429 -13.05 -11.92 -34.12
CA GLU A 429 -14.14 -12.83 -33.73
C GLU A 429 -13.52 -14.06 -33.02
N LEU A 430 -13.67 -14.12 -31.70
CA LEU A 430 -13.26 -15.26 -30.87
C LEU A 430 -14.23 -16.42 -31.10
N LYS A 431 -13.77 -17.51 -31.74
CA LYS A 431 -14.51 -18.78 -31.72
C LYS A 431 -14.26 -19.49 -30.41
N SER A 432 -15.35 -19.93 -29.80
CA SER A 432 -15.40 -20.68 -28.55
C SER A 432 -14.39 -21.83 -28.52
N THR A 433 -13.79 -22.02 -27.33
CA THR A 433 -12.69 -22.94 -26.96
C THR A 433 -11.28 -22.36 -27.08
N ASN A 434 -10.80 -21.86 -25.93
CA ASN A 434 -9.53 -21.17 -25.71
C ASN A 434 -8.31 -22.07 -25.94
N SER A 435 -7.81 -22.16 -27.17
CA SER A 435 -6.43 -22.63 -27.40
C SER A 435 -5.82 -21.99 -28.64
N ILE A 436 -4.57 -21.55 -28.53
CA ILE A 436 -3.69 -21.30 -29.67
C ILE A 436 -2.60 -22.37 -29.62
N ILE A 437 -2.63 -23.30 -30.58
CA ILE A 437 -1.56 -24.30 -30.73
C ILE A 437 -0.50 -23.70 -31.65
N VAL A 438 0.61 -23.24 -31.07
CA VAL A 438 1.79 -22.83 -31.85
C VAL A 438 2.65 -24.06 -32.11
N ARG A 439 2.85 -24.42 -33.38
CA ARG A 439 3.73 -25.53 -33.77
C ARG A 439 5.19 -25.05 -33.86
N GLN A 440 6.13 -25.97 -33.60
CA GLN A 440 7.56 -25.71 -33.73
C GLN A 440 7.88 -25.16 -35.13
N GLY A 441 8.47 -23.96 -35.17
CA GLY A 441 8.84 -23.26 -36.42
C GLY A 441 7.85 -22.21 -36.93
N ALA A 442 6.78 -21.88 -36.20
CA ALA A 442 5.91 -20.77 -36.56
C ALA A 442 6.47 -19.41 -36.11
N GLU A 443 6.45 -18.42 -37.00
CA GLU A 443 6.86 -17.04 -36.72
C GLU A 443 5.61 -16.16 -36.52
N LEU A 444 5.46 -15.55 -35.34
CA LEU A 444 4.41 -14.59 -35.03
C LEU A 444 4.87 -13.20 -35.48
N ARG A 445 4.16 -12.58 -36.42
CA ARG A 445 4.39 -11.20 -36.84
C ARG A 445 3.17 -10.36 -36.52
N ILE A 446 3.39 -9.31 -35.75
CA ILE A 446 2.44 -8.20 -35.58
C ILE A 446 2.80 -7.19 -36.68
N THR A 447 1.86 -6.89 -37.58
CA THR A 447 2.02 -5.83 -38.59
C THR A 447 1.15 -4.65 -38.21
N GLU A 448 1.70 -3.45 -38.42
CA GLU A 448 1.28 -2.12 -37.93
C GLU A 448 -0.23 -1.85 -37.80
#